data_AF-A0A0M3QUH9-F1
#
_entry.id   AF-A0A0M3QUH9-F1
#
_cell.length_a   1.000
_cell.length_b   1.000
_cell.length_c   1.000
_cell.angle_alpha   90.00
_cell.angle_beta   90.00
_cell.angle_gamma   90.00
#
_symmetry.space_group_name_H-M   'P 1'
#
loop_
_entity.id
_entity.type
_entity.pdbx_description
1 polymer ?
#
loop_
_entity_poly.entity_id
_entity_poly.type
_entity_poly.pdbx_seq_one_letter_code
_entity_poly.pdbx_strand_id
1 'polypeptide(L)' 'MLLYNYIYVYIHCRVSYRSAPPPHSKATRIGAVVVGGAMWWWVIWHLWHEPDHITGEFEYPDPAKWTNTELGIPRDDK' A
#
# COMPACT_ATOMS: atom_id res chain seq x y z
N MET A 1 -46.09 -16.07 9.63
CA MET A 1 -45.46 -14.74 9.84
C MET A 1 -44.06 -14.83 10.49
N LEU A 2 -43.85 -15.67 11.52
CA LEU A 2 -42.54 -15.82 12.20
C LEU A 2 -41.43 -16.43 11.32
N LEU A 3 -41.75 -17.36 10.42
CA LEU A 3 -40.78 -17.97 9.50
C LEU A 3 -40.21 -16.98 8.47
N TYR A 4 -41.03 -16.03 8.01
CA TYR A 4 -40.59 -14.97 7.09
C TYR A 4 -39.58 -14.04 7.77
N ASN A 5 -39.84 -13.64 9.02
CA ASN A 5 -38.90 -12.80 9.77
C ASN A 5 -37.57 -13.52 10.04
N TYR A 6 -37.61 -14.83 10.31
CA TYR A 6 -36.40 -15.64 10.45
C TYR A 6 -35.57 -15.62 9.17
N ILE A 7 -36.15 -15.94 8.01
CA ILE A 7 -35.45 -16.03 6.72
C ILE A 7 -34.87 -14.68 6.26
N TYR A 8 -35.62 -13.57 6.39
CA TYR A 8 -35.12 -12.24 6.00
C TYR A 8 -33.90 -11.79 6.81
N VAL A 9 -33.87 -12.13 8.10
CA VAL A 9 -32.77 -11.77 9.00
C VAL A 9 -31.52 -12.62 8.74
N TYR A 10 -31.59 -13.77 8.03
CA TYR A 10 -30.39 -14.54 7.62
C TYR A 10 -29.74 -14.04 6.32
N ILE A 11 -30.45 -13.25 5.51
CA ILE A 11 -29.96 -12.71 4.24
C ILE A 11 -29.31 -11.33 4.42
N HIS A 12 -29.68 -10.58 5.47
CA HIS A 12 -29.11 -9.28 5.81
C HIS A 12 -28.19 -9.33 7.04
N CYS A 13 -27.25 -8.38 7.12
CA CYS A 13 -26.36 -8.20 8.25
C CYS A 13 -27.15 -8.13 9.58
N ARG A 14 -26.87 -9.05 10.51
CA ARG A 14 -27.51 -9.06 11.84
C ARG A 14 -26.95 -7.90 12.67
N VAL A 15 -27.82 -7.10 13.27
CA VAL A 15 -27.42 -6.06 14.23
C VAL A 15 -26.99 -6.73 15.54
N SER A 16 -25.87 -6.29 16.11
CA SER A 16 -25.36 -6.74 17.41
C SER A 16 -25.16 -5.54 18.32
N TYR A 17 -25.51 -5.65 19.60
CA TYR A 17 -25.31 -4.59 20.60
C TYR A 17 -24.40 -5.10 21.72
N ARG A 18 -23.32 -4.34 22.03
CA ARG A 18 -22.31 -4.63 23.07
C ARG A 18 -21.69 -6.05 23.00
N SER A 19 -21.75 -6.68 21.83
CA SER A 19 -21.15 -7.99 21.55
C SER A 19 -20.57 -7.99 20.14
N ALA A 20 -19.60 -8.86 19.89
CA ALA A 20 -18.98 -8.95 18.58
C ALA A 20 -20.05 -9.19 17.49
N PRO A 21 -19.92 -8.56 16.32
CA PRO A 21 -20.82 -8.82 15.22
C PRO A 21 -20.73 -10.30 14.81
N PRO A 22 -21.83 -10.88 14.33
CA PRO A 22 -21.80 -12.27 13.90
C PRO A 22 -20.79 -12.48 12.77
N PRO A 23 -20.25 -13.71 12.66
CA PRO A 23 -19.19 -13.99 11.72
C PRO A 23 -19.64 -13.69 10.28
N HIS A 24 -18.87 -12.87 9.56
CA HIS A 24 -19.03 -12.69 8.12
C HIS A 24 -18.98 -14.03 7.39
N SER A 25 -19.58 -14.07 6.20
CA SER A 25 -19.58 -15.26 5.35
C SER A 25 -18.14 -15.79 5.17
N LYS A 26 -17.99 -17.11 5.10
CA LYS A 26 -16.66 -17.74 4.90
C LYS A 26 -16.01 -17.22 3.61
N ALA A 27 -16.80 -16.99 2.57
CA ALA A 27 -16.34 -16.42 1.32
C ALA A 27 -15.75 -15.01 1.50
N THR A 28 -16.41 -14.14 2.28
CA THR A 28 -15.91 -12.78 2.58
C THR A 28 -14.58 -12.82 3.33
N ARG A 29 -14.45 -13.72 4.32
CA ARG A 29 -13.21 -13.87 5.10
C ARG A 29 -12.05 -14.37 4.25
N ILE A 30 -12.29 -15.38 3.42
CA ILE A 30 -11.28 -15.93 2.50
C ILE A 30 -10.90 -14.87 1.46
N GLY A 31 -11.89 -14.18 0.88
CA GLY A 31 -11.65 -13.09 -0.07
C GLY A 31 -10.80 -11.98 0.53
N ALA A 32 -11.07 -11.57 1.77
CA ALA A 32 -10.27 -10.57 2.47
C ALA A 32 -8.79 -10.99 2.63
N VAL A 33 -8.55 -12.26 3.00
CA VAL A 33 -7.18 -12.78 3.15
C VAL A 33 -6.47 -12.91 1.80
N VAL A 34 -7.17 -13.37 0.77
CA VAL A 34 -6.59 -13.51 -0.59
C VAL A 34 -6.22 -12.16 -1.18
N VAL A 35 -7.11 -11.16 -1.07
CA VAL A 35 -6.82 -9.79 -1.57
C VAL A 35 -5.68 -9.16 -0.77
N GLY A 36 -5.69 -9.31 0.55
CA GLY A 36 -4.59 -8.82 1.39
C GLY A 36 -3.26 -9.50 1.08
N GLY A 37 -3.25 -10.81 0.83
CA GLY A 37 -2.08 -11.56 0.42
C GLY A 37 -1.58 -11.15 -0.97
N ALA A 38 -2.48 -10.96 -1.94
CA ALA A 38 -2.14 -10.48 -3.27
C ALA A 38 -1.53 -9.06 -3.25
N MET A 39 -2.07 -8.16 -2.40
CA MET A 39 -1.52 -6.82 -2.19
C MET A 39 -0.07 -6.89 -1.70
N TRP A 40 0.20 -7.64 -0.62
CA TRP A 40 1.55 -7.74 -0.05
C TRP A 40 2.53 -8.46 -0.98
N TRP A 41 2.07 -9.51 -1.67
CA TRP A 41 2.86 -10.17 -2.70
C TRP A 41 3.27 -9.19 -3.81
N TRP A 42 2.33 -8.36 -4.30
CA TRP A 42 2.59 -7.36 -5.34
C TRP A 42 3.64 -6.33 -4.90
N VAL A 43 3.51 -5.80 -3.68
CA VAL A 43 4.45 -4.83 -3.10
C VAL A 43 5.87 -5.41 -3.01
N ILE A 44 6.01 -6.62 -2.45
CA ILE A 44 7.32 -7.26 -2.29
C ILE A 44 7.91 -7.62 -3.66
N TRP A 45 7.08 -8.07 -4.60
CA TRP A 45 7.51 -8.40 -5.95
C TRP A 45 8.09 -7.19 -6.69
N HIS A 46 7.41 -6.03 -6.65
CA HIS A 46 7.89 -4.80 -7.28
C HIS A 46 9.10 -4.21 -6.57
N LEU A 47 9.18 -4.34 -5.25
CA LEU A 47 10.36 -3.90 -4.51
C LEU A 47 11.62 -4.67 -4.92
N TRP A 48 11.49 -5.95 -5.29
CA TRP A 48 12.62 -6.76 -5.76
C TRP A 48 12.95 -6.56 -7.25
N HIS A 49 11.96 -6.44 -8.12
CA HIS A 49 12.19 -6.33 -9.58
C HIS A 49 12.49 -4.90 -10.04
N GLU A 50 11.94 -3.89 -9.36
CA GLU A 50 12.03 -2.49 -9.75
C GLU A 50 12.31 -1.59 -8.52
N PRO A 51 13.44 -1.81 -7.80
CA PRO A 51 13.79 -0.99 -6.64
C PRO A 51 14.07 0.47 -7.02
N ASP A 52 14.39 0.73 -8.29
CA ASP A 52 14.81 2.02 -8.83
C ASP A 52 13.77 3.14 -8.63
N HIS A 53 12.47 2.78 -8.60
CA HIS A 53 11.40 3.73 -8.30
C HIS A 53 11.41 4.24 -6.85
N ILE A 54 12.03 3.49 -5.94
CA ILE A 54 12.09 3.83 -4.50
C ILE A 54 13.45 4.47 -4.17
N THR A 55 14.55 3.90 -4.67
CA THR A 55 15.91 4.35 -4.34
C THR A 55 16.44 5.45 -5.25
N GLY A 56 15.71 5.78 -6.32
CA GLY A 56 16.12 6.74 -7.34
C GLY A 56 16.91 6.06 -8.46
N GLU A 57 16.50 6.33 -9.69
CA GLU A 57 17.12 5.78 -10.91
C GLU A 57 18.50 6.39 -11.20
N PHE A 58 18.73 7.62 -10.75
CA PHE A 58 19.94 8.38 -11.02
C PHE A 58 20.73 8.66 -9.75
N GLU A 59 22.05 8.47 -9.81
CA GLU A 59 22.95 8.86 -8.74
C GLU A 59 22.90 10.38 -8.56
N TYR A 60 22.65 10.82 -7.32
CA TYR A 60 22.56 12.23 -7.02
C TYR A 60 23.96 12.88 -7.15
N PRO A 61 24.16 13.87 -8.02
CA PRO A 61 25.47 14.48 -8.19
C PRO A 61 25.86 15.25 -6.93
N ASP A 62 27.08 15.04 -6.46
CA ASP A 62 27.65 15.81 -5.36
C ASP A 62 28.01 17.23 -5.85
N PRO A 63 27.34 18.29 -5.36
CA PRO A 63 27.57 19.65 -5.83
C PRO A 63 28.98 20.16 -5.52
N ALA A 64 29.68 19.57 -4.54
CA ALA A 64 31.05 19.96 -4.20
C ALA A 64 32.11 19.44 -5.20
N LYS A 65 31.75 18.49 -6.08
CA LYS A 65 32.65 17.98 -7.12
C LYS A 65 32.68 18.86 -8.36
N TRP A 66 31.75 19.80 -8.51
CA TRP A 66 31.72 20.70 -9.64
C TRP A 66 32.86 21.70 -9.56
N THR A 67 33.60 21.85 -10.67
CA THR A 67 34.74 22.76 -10.70
C THR A 67 34.27 24.20 -10.83
N ASN A 68 34.98 25.15 -10.20
CA ASN A 68 34.66 26.58 -10.31
C ASN A 68 34.64 27.07 -11.77
N THR A 69 35.39 26.39 -12.67
CA THR A 69 35.38 26.67 -14.11
C THR A 69 34.06 26.28 -14.77
N GLU A 70 33.48 25.13 -14.45
CA GLU A 70 32.16 24.70 -14.93
C GLU A 70 31.03 25.56 -14.34
N LEU A 71 31.22 26.03 -13.11
CA LEU A 71 30.26 26.86 -12.39
C LEU A 71 30.39 28.36 -12.75
N GLY A 72 31.35 28.73 -13.60
CA GLY A 72 31.58 30.11 -14.03
C GLY A 72 32.01 31.05 -12.91
N ILE A 73 32.52 30.53 -11.79
CA ILE A 73 33.01 31.33 -10.68
C ILE A 73 34.42 31.81 -11.03
N PRO A 74 34.63 33.13 -11.25
CA PRO A 74 35.96 33.66 -11.50
C PRO A 74 36.87 33.39 -10.30
N ARG A 75 38.15 33.10 -10.55
CA ARG A 75 39.14 33.09 -9.46
C ARG A 75 39.25 34.52 -8.93
N ASP A 76 39.29 34.66 -7.61
CA ASP A 76 39.69 35.93 -7.02
C ASP A 76 41.16 36.15 -7.32
N ASP A 77 41.39 37.04 -8.29
CA ASP A 77 42.70 37.56 -8.64
C ASP A 77 43.16 38.47 -7.50
N LYS A 78 44.32 38.18 -6.90
CA LYS A 78 45.07 39.18 -6.14
C LYS A 78 46.06 39.88 -7.06
#